data_AF-A0A2E8XV24-F1
#
_entry.id   AF-A0A2E8XV24-F1
#
_cell.length_a   1.000
_cell.length_b   1.000
_cell.length_c   1.000
_cell.angle_alpha   90.00
_cell.angle_beta   90.00
_cell.angle_gamma   90.00
#
_symmetry.space_group_name_H-M   'P 1'
#
loop_
_entity.id
_entity.type
_entity.pdbx_description
1 polymer ?
#
loop_
_entity_poly.entity_id
_entity_poly.type
_entity_poly.pdbx_seq_one_letter_code
_entity_poly.pdbx_strand_id
1 'polypeptide(L)'
;MALGKKDEEVFLGKEISKSNDFSEEKSRLVDNEITTLIKNAEKNATNILKKYLKQLHDVSKVLIERETLDRTQFEDIVKNGVADKEESKPLKKRVRRKTTKK
;
A
#
# COMPACT_ATOMS: atom_id res chain seq x y z
N MET A 1 -59.86 20.81 33.60
CA MET A 1 -60.06 19.53 32.90
C MET A 1 -59.06 19.50 31.75
N ALA A 2 -57.95 18.76 31.91
CA ALA A 2 -56.80 18.83 31.02
C ALA A 2 -57.04 18.03 29.73
N LEU A 3 -56.72 18.64 28.60
CA LEU A 3 -56.95 18.13 27.26
C LEU A 3 -55.82 17.16 26.86
N GLY A 4 -56.19 15.90 26.60
CA GLY A 4 -55.59 15.02 25.60
C GLY A 4 -54.09 14.72 25.71
N LYS A 5 -53.74 13.68 26.50
CA LYS A 5 -52.56 12.87 26.21
C LYS A 5 -52.76 12.16 24.87
N LYS A 6 -51.97 12.51 23.87
CA LYS A 6 -51.65 11.65 22.72
C LYS A 6 -50.16 11.83 22.44
N ASP A 7 -49.36 11.27 23.33
CA ASP A 7 -48.02 10.80 22.97
C ASP A 7 -48.24 9.65 21.99
N GLU A 8 -48.11 9.95 20.70
CA GLU A 8 -47.90 8.92 19.68
C GLU A 8 -46.56 8.24 20.00
N GLU A 9 -46.61 7.09 20.69
CA GLU A 9 -45.53 6.11 20.64
C GLU A 9 -45.47 5.54 19.22
N VAL A 10 -44.80 6.28 18.33
CA VAL A 10 -44.53 5.85 16.95
C VAL A 10 -43.50 4.73 16.99
N PHE A 11 -43.95 3.51 17.29
CA PHE A 11 -43.40 2.22 16.83
C PHE A 11 -41.90 2.13 16.51
N LEU A 12 -41.02 2.59 17.41
CA LEU A 12 -39.57 2.42 17.28
C LEU A 12 -39.15 0.94 17.15
N GLY A 13 -39.96 0.02 17.69
CA GLY A 13 -39.65 -1.41 17.68
C GLY A 13 -39.71 -2.08 16.31
N LYS A 14 -40.42 -1.51 15.31
CA LYS A 14 -40.59 -2.14 13.99
C LYS A 14 -39.59 -1.63 12.94
N GLU A 15 -39.09 -0.41 13.08
CA GLU A 15 -38.10 0.18 12.18
C GLU A 15 -36.64 -0.12 12.60
N ILE A 16 -36.38 -0.35 13.90
CA ILE A 16 -35.05 -0.73 14.41
C ILE A 16 -34.64 -2.13 13.95
N SER A 17 -35.55 -3.13 13.95
CA SER A 17 -35.19 -4.47 13.47
C SER A 17 -34.85 -4.48 11.98
N LYS A 18 -35.59 -3.72 11.16
CA LYS A 18 -35.38 -3.73 9.71
C LYS A 18 -34.08 -3.05 9.29
N SER A 19 -33.69 -1.96 9.95
CA SER A 19 -32.49 -1.19 9.59
C SER A 19 -31.17 -1.90 9.96
N ASN A 20 -31.17 -2.70 11.04
CA ASN A 20 -29.98 -3.45 11.48
C ASN A 20 -29.65 -4.65 10.57
N ASP A 21 -30.64 -5.42 10.12
CA ASP A 21 -30.41 -6.57 9.25
C ASP A 21 -29.78 -6.15 7.91
N PHE A 22 -30.28 -5.07 7.30
CA PHE A 22 -29.67 -4.50 6.09
C PHE A 22 -28.29 -3.89 6.34
N SER A 23 -28.00 -3.43 7.56
CA SER A 23 -26.68 -2.94 7.94
C SER A 23 -25.69 -4.09 8.06
N GLU A 24 -26.06 -5.19 8.73
CA GLU A 24 -25.18 -6.36 8.88
C GLU A 24 -24.85 -7.02 7.54
N GLU A 25 -25.85 -7.21 6.67
CA GLU A 25 -25.61 -7.84 5.36
C GLU A 25 -24.70 -6.97 4.48
N LYS A 26 -24.93 -5.64 4.47
CA LYS A 26 -24.07 -4.69 3.76
C LYS A 26 -22.66 -4.63 4.34
N SER A 27 -22.51 -4.64 5.67
CA SER A 27 -21.20 -4.66 6.32
C SER A 27 -20.42 -5.93 5.96
N ARG A 28 -21.07 -7.10 5.97
CA ARG A 28 -20.43 -8.36 5.55
C ARG A 28 -19.97 -8.31 4.09
N LEU A 29 -20.78 -7.74 3.20
CA LEU A 29 -20.41 -7.56 1.79
C LEU A 29 -19.18 -6.65 1.65
N VAL A 30 -19.14 -5.54 2.37
CA VAL A 30 -18.01 -4.60 2.36
C VAL A 30 -16.73 -5.26 2.88
N ASP A 31 -16.79 -5.98 4.01
CA ASP A 31 -15.62 -6.65 4.59
C ASP A 31 -15.07 -7.74 3.66
N ASN A 32 -15.96 -8.46 2.96
CA ASN A 32 -15.57 -9.47 1.98
C ASN A 32 -14.87 -8.85 0.76
N GLU A 33 -15.36 -7.72 0.25
CA GLU A 33 -14.73 -6.98 -0.85
C GLU A 33 -13.36 -6.45 -0.45
N ILE A 34 -13.24 -5.85 0.75
CA ILE A 34 -11.97 -5.34 1.27
C ILE A 34 -10.95 -6.49 1.41
N THR A 35 -11.38 -7.61 1.98
CA THR A 35 -10.52 -8.80 2.13
C THR A 35 -10.05 -9.31 0.77
N THR A 36 -10.93 -9.33 -0.23
CA THR A 36 -10.61 -9.76 -1.59
C THR A 36 -9.63 -8.81 -2.26
N LEU A 37 -9.83 -7.50 -2.09
CA LEU A 37 -8.93 -6.46 -2.59
C LEU A 37 -7.51 -6.63 -2.04
N ILE A 38 -7.37 -6.81 -0.71
CA ILE A 38 -6.08 -6.99 -0.05
C ILE A 38 -5.38 -8.26 -0.55
N LYS A 39 -6.10 -9.39 -0.60
CA LYS A 39 -5.56 -10.66 -1.11
C LYS A 39 -5.09 -10.54 -2.57
N ASN A 40 -5.81 -9.80 -3.40
CA ASN A 40 -5.41 -9.56 -4.78
C ASN A 40 -4.17 -8.66 -4.86
N ALA A 41 -4.09 -7.62 -4.03
CA ALA A 41 -2.90 -6.76 -3.95
C ALA A 41 -1.65 -7.54 -3.49
N GLU A 42 -1.79 -8.40 -2.48
CA GLU A 42 -0.73 -9.28 -1.99
C GLU A 42 -0.25 -10.24 -3.09
N LYS A 43 -1.18 -10.90 -3.77
CA LYS A 43 -0.86 -11.79 -4.91
C LYS A 43 -0.14 -11.02 -6.02
N ASN A 44 -0.60 -9.83 -6.36
CA ASN A 44 0.03 -8.98 -7.37
C ASN A 44 1.45 -8.59 -6.97
N ALA A 45 1.66 -8.14 -5.72
CA ALA A 45 2.99 -7.82 -5.20
C ALA A 45 3.92 -9.04 -5.26
N THR A 46 3.45 -10.20 -4.81
CA THR A 46 4.20 -11.46 -4.86
C THR A 46 4.55 -11.86 -6.29
N ASN A 47 3.62 -11.69 -7.23
CA ASN A 47 3.85 -12.00 -8.64
C ASN A 47 4.89 -11.06 -9.26
N ILE A 48 4.85 -9.76 -8.95
CA ILE A 48 5.85 -8.79 -9.38
C ILE A 48 7.23 -9.19 -8.84
N LEU A 49 7.33 -9.46 -7.53
CA LEU A 49 8.58 -9.89 -6.91
C LEU A 49 9.12 -11.17 -7.55
N LYS A 50 8.26 -12.18 -7.76
CA LYS A 50 8.63 -13.43 -8.44
C LYS A 50 9.13 -13.20 -9.87
N LYS A 51 8.45 -12.33 -10.63
CA LYS A 51 8.81 -11.98 -12.01
C LYS A 51 10.18 -11.30 -12.08
N TYR A 52 10.53 -10.49 -11.09
CA TYR A 52 11.78 -9.71 -11.04
C TYR A 52 12.79 -10.23 -10.02
N LEU A 53 12.73 -11.52 -9.65
CA LEU A 53 13.62 -12.13 -8.64
C LEU A 53 15.10 -11.89 -8.93
N LYS A 54 15.53 -12.02 -10.19
CA LYS A 54 16.94 -11.81 -10.57
C LYS A 54 17.40 -10.38 -10.25
N GLN A 55 16.60 -9.38 -10.63
CA GLN A 55 16.88 -7.98 -10.34
C GLN A 55 16.85 -7.69 -8.84
N LEU A 56 15.96 -8.33 -8.08
CA LEU A 56 15.92 -8.22 -6.62
C LEU A 56 17.22 -8.73 -5.98
N HIS A 57 17.71 -9.89 -6.42
CA HIS A 57 18.99 -10.45 -5.94
C HIS A 57 20.19 -9.59 -6.33
N ASP A 58 20.17 -9.01 -7.53
CA ASP A 58 21.22 -8.11 -8.00
C ASP A 58 21.27 -6.83 -7.13
N VAL A 59 20.12 -6.23 -6.84
CA VAL A 59 20.03 -5.08 -5.94
C VAL A 59 20.48 -5.45 -4.52
N SER A 60 20.09 -6.62 -4.01
CA SER A 60 20.45 -7.03 -2.65
C SER A 60 21.96 -7.26 -2.50
N LYS A 61 22.62 -7.87 -3.49
CA LYS A 61 24.09 -8.01 -3.51
C LYS A 61 24.78 -6.65 -3.38
N VAL A 62 24.33 -5.65 -4.16
CA VAL A 62 24.93 -4.31 -4.12
C VAL A 62 24.64 -3.58 -2.80
N LEU A 63 23.46 -3.79 -2.20
CA LEU A 63 23.14 -3.22 -0.89
C LEU A 63 23.99 -3.80 0.24
N ILE A 64 24.37 -5.07 0.17
CA ILE A 64 25.28 -5.69 1.15
C ILE A 64 26.66 -5.00 1.10
N GLU A 65 27.13 -4.60 -0.09
CA GLU A 65 28.44 -3.94 -0.23
C GLU A 65 28.41 -2.45 0.11
N ARG A 66 27.33 -1.73 -0.24
CA ARG A 66 27.31 -0.25 -0.18
C ARG A 66 26.38 0.35 0.89
N GLU A 67 25.61 -0.47 1.61
CA GLU A 67 24.56 -0.10 2.58
C GLU A 67 23.42 0.80 2.05
N THR A 68 23.68 1.63 1.05
CA THR A 68 22.76 2.61 0.46
C THR A 68 22.93 2.67 -1.06
N LEU A 69 21.81 2.87 -1.76
CA LEU A 69 21.75 3.02 -3.22
C LEU A 69 21.05 4.34 -3.57
N ASP A 70 21.66 5.11 -4.46
CA ASP A 70 20.98 6.28 -5.06
C ASP A 70 20.06 5.83 -6.20
N ARG A 71 19.05 6.62 -6.53
CA ARG A 71 18.00 6.25 -7.51
C ARG A 71 18.58 5.85 -8.86
N THR A 72 19.59 6.58 -9.35
CA THR A 72 20.21 6.29 -10.65
C THR A 72 20.91 4.93 -10.63
N GLN A 73 21.59 4.58 -9.53
CA GLN A 73 22.28 3.30 -9.38
C GLN A 73 21.29 2.15 -9.34
N PHE A 74 20.15 2.31 -8.66
CA PHE A 74 19.08 1.32 -8.66
C PHE A 74 18.49 1.11 -10.06
N GLU A 75 18.18 2.19 -10.78
CA GLU A 75 17.65 2.11 -12.16
C GLU A 75 18.65 1.43 -13.11
N ASP A 76 19.95 1.69 -12.94
CA ASP A 76 21.02 1.04 -13.72
C ASP A 76 21.08 -0.47 -13.44
N ILE A 77 21.02 -0.89 -12.17
CA ILE A 77 21.03 -2.30 -11.76
C ILE A 77 19.80 -3.04 -12.29
N VAL A 78 18.62 -2.43 -12.18
CA VAL A 78 17.35 -3.05 -12.62
C VAL A 78 17.30 -3.21 -14.13
N LYS A 79 17.86 -2.28 -14.91
CA LYS A 79 17.84 -2.32 -16.38
C LYS A 79 18.93 -3.20 -16.98
N ASN A 80 20.15 -3.11 -16.46
CA ASN A 80 21.33 -3.72 -17.07
C ASN A 80 21.80 -5.01 -16.37
N GLY A 81 21.24 -5.32 -15.18
CA GLY A 81 21.71 -6.41 -14.33
C GLY A 81 23.05 -6.11 -13.68
N VAL A 82 23.40 -6.85 -12.63
CA VAL A 82 24.78 -6.81 -12.12
C VAL A 82 25.61 -7.70 -13.04
N ALA A 83 26.43 -7.07 -13.87
CA ALA A 83 27.49 -7.80 -14.56
C ALA A 83 28.41 -8.36 -13.48
N ASP A 84 28.51 -9.69 -13.37
CA ASP A 84 29.50 -10.38 -12.55
C ASP A 84 30.91 -10.03 -13.07
N LYS A 85 31.39 -8.82 -12.76
CA LYS A 85 32.78 -8.41 -12.89
C LYS A 85 33.10 -7.40 -11.81
N GLU A 86 34.01 -7.82 -10.93
CA GLU A 86 34.85 -6.93 -10.17
C GLU A 86 35.36 -5.78 -11.05
N GLU A 87 35.19 -4.56 -10.57
CA GLU A 87 36.18 -3.47 -10.56
C GLU A 87 35.46 -2.11 -10.41
N SER A 88 35.66 -1.55 -9.22
CA SER A 88 35.81 -0.11 -8.94
C SER A 88 35.57 0.87 -10.09
N LYS A 89 34.47 1.64 -10.03
CA LYS A 89 34.50 3.05 -10.42
C LYS A 89 33.81 3.92 -9.37
N PRO A 90 34.49 4.96 -8.84
CA PRO A 90 33.87 5.88 -7.91
C PRO A 90 32.94 6.79 -8.71
N LEU A 91 31.63 6.66 -8.48
CA LEU A 91 30.64 7.53 -9.12
C LEU A 91 30.49 8.81 -8.30
N LYS A 92 30.47 9.92 -9.04
CA LYS A 92 30.87 11.28 -8.63
C LYS A 92 30.04 11.84 -7.47
N LYS A 93 30.72 12.45 -6.48
CA LYS A 93 30.13 13.24 -5.40
C LYS A 93 29.19 14.30 -5.97
N ARG A 94 27.90 14.25 -5.61
CA ARG A 94 26.92 15.29 -6.00
C ARG A 94 27.23 16.57 -5.21
N VAL A 95 27.49 17.65 -5.95
CA VAL A 95 27.65 19.00 -5.42
C VAL A 95 26.34 19.42 -4.74
N ARG A 96 26.42 19.73 -3.44
CA ARG A 96 25.31 20.23 -2.63
C ARG A 96 24.86 21.58 -3.21
N ARG A 97 23.67 21.64 -3.81
CA ARG A 97 23.08 22.90 -4.27
C ARG A 97 22.87 23.81 -3.05
N LYS A 98 23.53 24.97 -3.03
CA LYS A 98 23.30 26.02 -2.04
C LYS A 98 21.90 26.61 -2.29
N THR A 99 21.04 26.56 -1.28
CA THR A 99 19.76 27.28 -1.30
C THR A 99 20.05 28.78 -1.24
N THR A 100 19.82 29.49 -2.36
CA THR A 100 19.79 30.95 -2.39
C THR A 100 18.55 31.42 -1.64
N LYS A 101 18.76 32.00 -0.46
CA LYS A 101 17.77 32.77 0.29
C LYS A 101 17.46 34.05 -0.50
N LYS A 102 16.20 34.28 -0.84
CA LYS A 102 15.68 35.60 -1.20
C LYS A 102 14.30 35.75 -0.61
#